data_AF-A0A7Y0QQG3-F1
#
_entry.id   AF-A0A7Y0QQG3-F1
#
_cell.length_a   1.000
_cell.length_b   1.000
_cell.length_c   1.000
_cell.angle_alpha   90.00
_cell.angle_beta   90.00
_cell.angle_gamma   90.00
#
_symmetry.space_group_name_H-M   'P 1'
#
loop_
_entity.id
_entity.type
_entity.pdbx_description
1 polymer ?
#
loop_
_entity_poly.entity_id
_entity_poly.type
_entity_poly.pdbx_seq_one_letter_code
_entity_poly.pdbx_strand_id
1 'polypeptide(L)'
;MDMAPEGIPLAQGGEDRDGLGVDVLHLPLGPVLPFWPAGLVLHCSLQGDVVIDADAAVVDGGSHGVGIRSRHSGLVPAAAVRCDNLVALLALVGTQDLAARARSARDALLRGDRAGPQRAVERLHRVVRRSIILRWSLRGVLPLTPADLERHSLPDRCLGDAYDRLLSLVERVRAEVNGANPGAPVGTERVPWDVVPHLVTGLEIGTVRLAVASLDLDPFPAVHEVGHA
;
A
#
# COMPACT_ATOMS: atom_id res chain seq x y z
N MET A 1 14.70 -37.63 0.72
CA MET A 1 14.43 -36.73 1.86
C MET A 1 15.73 -36.66 2.63
N ASP A 2 16.52 -35.62 2.40
CA ASP A 2 17.69 -35.37 3.25
C ASP A 2 17.22 -34.79 4.57
N MET A 3 17.73 -35.35 5.65
CA MET A 3 17.37 -35.02 7.01
C MET A 3 18.65 -34.63 7.75
N ALA A 4 18.59 -33.59 8.58
CA ALA A 4 19.65 -33.32 9.55
C ALA A 4 19.71 -34.47 10.58
N PRO A 5 20.86 -34.70 11.25
CA PRO A 5 21.03 -35.79 12.21
C PRO A 5 20.05 -35.80 13.40
N GLU A 6 19.29 -34.73 13.62
CA GLU A 6 18.23 -34.64 14.66
C GLU A 6 16.78 -34.78 14.12
N GLY A 7 16.60 -35.15 12.86
CA GLY A 7 15.26 -35.46 12.32
C GLY A 7 14.36 -34.24 12.06
N ILE A 8 14.92 -33.04 12.07
CA ILE A 8 14.23 -31.81 11.68
C ILE A 8 14.15 -31.78 10.14
N PRO A 9 12.95 -31.62 9.53
CA PRO A 9 12.83 -31.46 8.09
C PRO A 9 13.61 -30.23 7.63
N LEU A 10 14.56 -30.42 6.72
CA LEU A 10 15.29 -29.33 6.09
C LEU A 10 14.34 -28.56 5.16
N ALA A 11 14.53 -27.24 5.08
CA ALA A 11 13.83 -26.42 4.09
C ALA A 11 14.13 -26.93 2.68
N GLN A 12 13.11 -27.03 1.82
CA GLN A 12 13.29 -27.45 0.43
C GLN A 12 13.78 -26.25 -0.39
N GLY A 13 14.97 -26.39 -0.98
CA GLY A 13 15.56 -25.38 -1.87
C GLY A 13 14.89 -25.35 -3.26
N GLY A 14 14.86 -24.18 -3.88
CA GLY A 14 14.56 -23.99 -5.30
C GLY A 14 15.83 -23.87 -6.14
N GLU A 15 15.77 -24.13 -7.44
CA GLU A 15 16.93 -24.03 -8.35
C GLU A 15 17.40 -22.57 -8.50
N ASP A 16 18.68 -22.31 -8.20
CA ASP A 16 19.38 -21.03 -8.31
C ASP A 16 20.23 -20.93 -9.60
N ARG A 17 20.57 -19.71 -10.02
CA ARG A 17 21.39 -19.38 -11.20
C ARG A 17 22.87 -19.81 -11.10
N ASP A 18 23.37 -20.10 -9.91
CA ASP A 18 24.78 -20.49 -9.65
C ASP A 18 24.96 -21.94 -9.17
N GLY A 19 23.87 -22.69 -8.99
CA GLY A 19 23.88 -24.09 -8.59
C GLY A 19 24.01 -24.35 -7.08
N LEU A 20 23.83 -23.35 -6.21
CA LEU A 20 23.74 -23.53 -4.76
C LEU A 20 22.28 -23.36 -4.31
N GLY A 21 21.69 -24.39 -3.69
CA GLY A 21 20.32 -24.31 -3.19
C GLY A 21 20.22 -23.29 -2.04
N VAL A 22 19.48 -22.21 -2.25
CA VAL A 22 19.17 -21.23 -1.19
C VAL A 22 17.93 -21.70 -0.43
N ASP A 23 18.01 -21.65 0.90
CA ASP A 23 16.88 -21.95 1.78
C ASP A 23 15.72 -20.99 1.50
N VAL A 24 14.51 -21.55 1.33
CA VAL A 24 13.28 -20.77 1.17
C VAL A 24 12.74 -20.40 2.55
N LEU A 25 12.57 -19.10 2.80
CA LEU A 25 11.96 -18.57 4.03
C LEU A 25 10.51 -18.15 3.76
N HIS A 26 9.55 -18.74 4.46
CA HIS A 26 8.17 -18.27 4.44
C HIS A 26 7.94 -17.18 5.49
N LEU A 27 7.55 -15.99 5.06
CA LEU A 27 7.35 -14.82 5.92
C LEU A 27 5.98 -14.18 5.69
N PRO A 28 5.07 -14.21 6.67
CA PRO A 28 3.83 -13.44 6.61
C PRO A 28 4.08 -11.96 6.95
N LEU A 29 3.75 -11.06 6.03
CA LEU A 29 3.64 -9.62 6.29
C LEU A 29 2.19 -9.27 6.56
N GLY A 30 1.90 -8.80 7.77
CA GLY A 30 0.53 -8.80 8.28
C GLY A 30 0.01 -7.47 8.80
N PRO A 31 -1.26 -7.46 9.23
CA PRO A 31 -2.05 -6.27 9.58
C PRO A 31 -1.50 -5.46 10.76
N VAL A 32 -0.71 -6.08 11.63
CA VAL A 32 -0.10 -5.43 12.80
C VAL A 32 1.25 -4.78 12.47
N LEU A 33 1.77 -5.00 11.27
CA LEU A 33 3.03 -4.40 10.84
C LEU A 33 2.85 -2.87 10.73
N PRO A 34 3.74 -2.06 11.31
CA PRO A 34 3.63 -0.61 11.24
C PRO A 34 3.56 -0.11 9.80
N PHE A 35 2.60 0.79 9.54
CA PHE A 35 2.34 1.41 8.23
C PHE A 35 1.96 0.41 7.12
N TRP A 36 1.45 -0.76 7.50
CA TRP A 36 0.89 -1.74 6.57
C TRP A 36 -0.62 -1.52 6.38
N PRO A 37 -1.18 -1.84 5.21
CA PRO A 37 -2.63 -1.76 5.00
C PRO A 37 -3.38 -2.65 6.00
N ALA A 38 -4.27 -2.04 6.78
CA ALA A 38 -4.99 -2.73 7.84
C ALA A 38 -5.89 -3.83 7.27
N GLY A 39 -5.65 -5.08 7.64
CA GLY A 39 -6.42 -6.23 7.16
C GLY A 39 -5.74 -7.03 6.05
N LEU A 40 -4.69 -6.50 5.39
CA LEU A 40 -3.91 -7.27 4.42
C LEU A 40 -2.92 -8.20 5.12
N VAL A 41 -2.89 -9.46 4.71
CA VAL A 41 -1.82 -10.41 4.97
C VAL A 41 -1.19 -10.78 3.64
N LEU A 42 0.12 -10.66 3.50
CA LEU A 42 0.89 -11.13 2.36
C LEU A 42 1.83 -12.24 2.82
N HIS A 43 1.57 -13.47 2.37
CA HIS A 43 2.43 -14.62 2.62
C HIS A 43 3.51 -14.63 1.54
N CYS A 44 4.75 -14.31 1.91
CA CYS A 44 5.87 -14.33 0.98
C CYS A 44 6.70 -15.61 1.15
N SER A 45 7.17 -16.16 0.04
CA SER A 45 8.30 -17.08 -0.01
C SER A 45 9.53 -16.30 -0.45
N LEU A 46 10.59 -16.31 0.37
CA LEU A 46 11.81 -15.54 0.15
C LEU A 46 12.97 -16.46 -0.18
N GLN A 47 13.83 -16.05 -1.11
CA GLN A 47 15.20 -16.57 -1.25
C GLN A 47 16.16 -15.42 -0.99
N GLY A 48 16.91 -15.52 0.12
CA GLY A 48 17.63 -14.36 0.66
C GLY A 48 16.65 -13.27 1.08
N ASP A 49 16.73 -12.10 0.46
CA ASP A 49 15.83 -10.97 0.65
C ASP A 49 14.79 -10.80 -0.46
N VAL A 50 14.86 -11.58 -1.54
CA VAL A 50 13.97 -11.47 -2.70
C VAL A 50 12.73 -12.33 -2.51
N VAL A 51 11.55 -11.75 -2.78
CA VAL A 51 10.28 -12.49 -2.87
C VAL A 51 10.26 -13.29 -4.16
N ILE A 52 10.23 -14.62 -4.06
CA ILE A 52 10.12 -15.52 -5.22
C ILE A 52 8.68 -15.94 -5.51
N ASP A 53 7.83 -15.90 -4.48
CA ASP A 53 6.40 -16.20 -4.58
C ASP A 53 5.64 -15.46 -3.49
N ALA A 54 4.39 -15.13 -3.75
CA ALA A 54 3.54 -14.44 -2.80
C ALA A 54 2.07 -14.85 -2.95
N ASP A 55 1.35 -14.82 -1.84
CA ASP A 55 -0.10 -14.96 -1.78
C ASP A 55 -0.69 -13.90 -0.85
N ALA A 56 -1.87 -13.37 -1.16
CA ALA A 56 -2.54 -12.36 -0.34
C ALA A 56 -3.82 -12.92 0.27
N ALA A 57 -4.03 -12.60 1.54
CA ALA A 57 -5.25 -12.88 2.28
C ALA A 57 -5.73 -11.62 3.01
N VAL A 58 -7.01 -11.59 3.37
CA VAL A 58 -7.62 -10.53 4.16
C VAL A 58 -8.11 -11.09 5.48
N VAL A 59 -7.77 -10.44 6.58
CA VAL A 59 -8.29 -10.76 7.92
C VAL A 59 -9.82 -10.58 7.88
N ASP A 60 -10.57 -11.66 8.18
CA ASP A 60 -12.04 -11.78 8.10
C ASP A 60 -12.69 -11.85 6.70
N GLY A 61 -11.95 -12.24 5.66
CA GLY A 61 -12.45 -12.46 4.30
C GLY A 61 -13.30 -13.72 4.06
N GLY A 62 -14.33 -13.98 4.88
CA GLY A 62 -15.35 -14.96 4.53
C GLY A 62 -16.05 -14.53 3.23
N SER A 63 -16.03 -15.38 2.20
CA SER A 63 -16.69 -15.17 0.90
C SER A 63 -18.21 -15.03 1.04
N HIS A 64 -18.69 -13.90 1.55
CA HIS A 64 -20.09 -13.52 1.45
C HIS A 64 -20.21 -12.52 0.31
N GLY A 65 -20.47 -13.08 -0.87
CA GLY A 65 -21.10 -12.34 -1.94
C GLY A 65 -22.41 -11.70 -1.47
N VAL A 66 -22.88 -10.77 -2.28
CA VAL A 66 -24.08 -9.91 -2.11
C VAL A 66 -23.77 -8.58 -1.44
N GLY A 67 -23.80 -7.55 -2.28
CA GLY A 67 -23.49 -6.17 -1.96
C GLY A 67 -24.30 -5.64 -0.77
N ILE A 68 -23.59 -5.42 0.34
CA ILE A 68 -24.05 -4.53 1.38
C ILE A 68 -23.28 -3.23 1.19
N ARG A 69 -23.90 -2.30 0.45
CA ARG A 69 -23.53 -0.89 0.50
C ARG A 69 -23.69 -0.45 1.96
N SER A 70 -22.58 -0.47 2.69
CA SER A 70 -22.52 0.01 4.06
C SER A 70 -22.99 1.46 4.08
N ARG A 71 -24.22 1.66 4.55
CA ARG A 71 -24.77 2.99 4.83
C ARG A 71 -24.16 3.44 6.15
N HIS A 72 -22.88 3.76 6.16
CA HIS A 72 -22.29 4.53 7.25
C HIS A 72 -22.67 6.00 7.06
N SER A 73 -23.66 6.40 7.85
CA SER A 73 -24.08 7.79 8.05
C SER A 73 -22.94 8.54 8.74
N GLY A 74 -21.95 8.95 7.94
CA GLY A 74 -20.74 9.65 8.35
C GLY A 74 -19.55 9.19 7.50
N LEU A 75 -19.60 9.36 6.18
CA LEU A 75 -18.45 9.00 5.32
C LEU A 75 -17.22 9.77 5.78
N VAL A 76 -16.19 9.06 6.23
CA VAL A 76 -14.85 9.60 6.37
C VAL A 76 -14.45 10.21 5.02
N PRO A 77 -14.00 11.48 4.96
CA PRO A 77 -13.61 12.08 3.70
C PRO A 77 -12.55 11.22 2.99
N ALA A 78 -12.72 10.93 1.71
CA ALA A 78 -11.76 10.13 0.95
C ALA A 78 -10.34 10.73 1.00
N ALA A 79 -10.24 12.07 1.05
CA ALA A 79 -9.00 12.79 1.27
C ALA A 79 -8.33 12.44 2.61
N ALA A 80 -9.09 12.18 3.69
CA ALA A 80 -8.53 11.77 4.97
C ALA A 80 -7.90 10.37 4.89
N VAL A 81 -8.59 9.42 4.23
CA VAL A 81 -8.04 8.07 3.97
C VAL A 81 -6.77 8.14 3.13
N ARG A 82 -6.75 8.97 2.07
CA ARG A 82 -5.51 9.17 1.29
C ARG A 82 -4.40 9.87 2.08
N CYS A 83 -4.73 10.72 3.04
CA CYS A 83 -3.74 11.24 3.97
C CYS A 83 -3.14 10.13 4.85
N ASP A 84 -3.89 9.10 5.24
CA ASP A 84 -3.33 7.93 5.95
C ASP A 84 -2.32 7.17 5.08
N ASN A 85 -2.64 6.98 3.79
CA ASN A 85 -1.72 6.36 2.83
C ASN A 85 -0.44 7.19 2.65
N LEU A 86 -0.56 8.53 2.60
CA LEU A 86 0.61 9.43 2.61
C LEU A 86 1.44 9.29 3.89
N VAL A 87 0.79 9.22 5.06
CA VAL A 87 1.47 9.02 6.34
C VAL A 87 2.26 7.72 6.32
N ALA A 88 1.66 6.63 5.86
CA ALA A 88 2.29 5.31 5.80
C ALA A 88 3.55 5.34 4.93
N LEU A 89 3.45 5.80 3.68
CA LEU A 89 4.58 5.84 2.75
C LEU A 89 5.69 6.78 3.25
N LEU A 90 5.34 8.01 3.69
CA LEU A 90 6.32 8.99 4.16
C LEU A 90 7.05 8.52 5.43
N ALA A 91 6.37 7.78 6.31
CA ALA A 91 6.97 7.20 7.50
C ALA A 91 7.92 6.04 7.17
N LEU A 92 7.55 5.17 6.22
CA LEU A 92 8.40 4.07 5.76
C LEU A 92 9.69 4.57 5.08
N VAL A 93 9.61 5.66 4.32
CA VAL A 93 10.80 6.31 3.72
C VAL A 93 11.66 7.04 4.78
N GLY A 94 11.18 7.14 6.02
CA GLY A 94 11.93 7.77 7.12
C GLY A 94 11.72 9.28 7.25
N THR A 95 10.76 9.87 6.53
CA THR A 95 10.49 11.32 6.57
C THR A 95 9.38 11.68 7.57
N GLN A 96 9.67 11.50 8.87
CA GLN A 96 8.70 11.66 9.95
C GLN A 96 8.05 13.06 10.01
N ASP A 97 8.79 14.12 9.69
CA ASP A 97 8.24 15.48 9.62
C ASP A 97 7.16 15.63 8.54
N LEU A 98 7.31 14.95 7.39
CA LEU A 98 6.34 14.98 6.31
C LEU A 98 5.13 14.09 6.64
N ALA A 99 5.37 12.94 7.26
CA ALA A 99 4.30 12.10 7.79
C ALA A 99 3.46 12.86 8.84
N ALA A 100 4.09 13.62 9.75
CA ALA A 100 3.39 14.44 10.74
C ALA A 100 2.54 15.54 10.08
N ARG A 101 3.02 16.15 8.98
CA ARG A 101 2.24 17.12 8.19
C ARG A 101 1.05 16.49 7.51
N ALA A 102 1.21 15.30 6.91
CA ALA A 102 0.11 14.55 6.31
C ALA A 102 -0.95 14.17 7.35
N ARG A 103 -0.52 13.73 8.54
CA ARG A 103 -1.41 13.45 9.69
C ARG A 103 -2.15 14.71 10.16
N SER A 104 -1.47 15.84 10.25
CA SER A 104 -2.11 17.12 10.62
C SER A 104 -3.17 17.55 9.61
N ALA A 105 -2.94 17.31 8.31
CA ALA A 105 -3.92 17.57 7.26
C ALA A 105 -5.14 16.63 7.40
N ARG A 106 -4.93 15.33 7.62
CA ARG A 106 -5.99 14.36 7.92
C ARG A 106 -6.85 14.81 9.10
N ASP A 107 -6.23 15.14 10.22
CA ASP A 107 -6.95 15.50 11.45
C ASP A 107 -7.76 16.79 11.25
N ALA A 108 -7.29 17.72 10.41
CA ALA A 108 -8.03 18.91 10.03
C ALA A 108 -9.24 18.58 9.13
N LEU A 109 -9.10 17.62 8.20
CA LEU A 109 -10.22 17.13 7.37
C LEU A 109 -11.29 16.44 8.22
N LEU A 110 -10.90 15.60 9.17
CA LEU A 110 -11.82 14.91 10.07
C LEU A 110 -12.58 15.89 10.98
N ARG A 111 -11.97 17.02 11.34
CA ARG A 111 -12.62 18.11 12.10
C ARG A 111 -13.54 19.00 11.25
N GLY A 112 -13.56 18.83 9.92
CA GLY A 112 -14.37 19.64 9.01
C GLY A 112 -13.84 21.07 8.81
N ASP A 113 -12.57 21.34 9.12
CA ASP A 113 -11.93 22.64 8.83
C ASP A 113 -11.71 22.76 7.31
N ARG A 114 -12.13 23.86 6.69
CA ARG A 114 -11.99 24.06 5.24
C ARG A 114 -10.67 24.74 4.84
N ALA A 115 -10.14 25.63 5.67
CA ALA A 115 -8.99 26.47 5.29
C ALA A 115 -7.64 25.88 5.75
N GLY A 116 -7.64 25.18 6.89
CA GLY A 116 -6.45 24.52 7.43
C GLY A 116 -5.88 23.44 6.51
N PRO A 117 -6.67 22.46 6.04
CA PRO A 117 -6.17 21.37 5.19
C PRO A 117 -5.59 21.86 3.87
N GLN A 118 -6.21 22.84 3.20
CA GLN A 118 -5.77 23.36 1.91
C GLN A 118 -4.31 23.83 1.96
N ARG A 119 -3.98 24.67 2.95
CA ARG A 119 -2.62 25.20 3.13
C ARG A 119 -1.62 24.10 3.51
N ALA A 120 -2.03 23.15 4.35
CA ALA A 120 -1.19 22.04 4.78
C ALA A 120 -0.80 21.13 3.61
N VAL A 121 -1.78 20.75 2.78
CA VAL A 121 -1.56 19.88 1.62
C VAL A 121 -0.76 20.60 0.54
N GLU A 122 -1.00 21.88 0.28
CA GLU A 122 -0.21 22.67 -0.67
C GLU A 122 1.26 22.76 -0.25
N ARG A 123 1.52 22.94 1.05
CA ARG A 123 2.88 22.93 1.59
C ARG A 123 3.52 21.55 1.46
N LEU A 124 2.78 20.48 1.76
CA LEU A 124 3.27 19.09 1.61
C LEU A 124 3.68 18.83 0.15
N HIS A 125 2.81 19.14 -0.80
CA HIS A 125 3.08 19.01 -2.24
C HIS A 125 4.34 19.73 -2.69
N ARG A 126 4.50 21.00 -2.29
CA ARG A 126 5.69 21.78 -2.63
C ARG A 126 6.97 21.16 -2.09
N VAL A 127 6.93 20.60 -0.88
CA VAL A 127 8.10 19.98 -0.26
C VAL A 127 8.42 18.65 -0.91
N VAL A 128 7.41 17.79 -1.13
CA VAL A 128 7.58 16.50 -1.83
C VAL A 128 8.16 16.72 -3.22
N ARG A 129 7.56 17.60 -4.03
CA ARG A 129 7.99 17.89 -5.40
C ARG A 129 9.43 18.40 -5.50
N ARG A 130 9.92 19.10 -4.47
CA ARG A 130 11.27 19.68 -4.44
C ARG A 130 12.29 18.78 -3.73
N SER A 131 11.88 17.66 -3.17
CA SER A 131 12.75 16.80 -2.37
C SER A 131 13.51 15.82 -3.26
N ILE A 132 14.80 16.10 -3.46
CA ILE A 132 15.71 15.20 -4.19
C ILE A 132 15.88 13.89 -3.43
N ILE A 133 15.94 13.94 -2.10
CA ILE A 133 16.10 12.75 -1.25
C ILE A 133 14.90 11.82 -1.44
N LEU A 134 13.67 12.32 -1.35
CA LEU A 134 12.48 11.50 -1.59
C LEU A 134 12.46 10.91 -2.99
N ARG A 135 12.85 11.70 -4.00
CA ARG A 135 12.96 11.21 -5.36
C ARG A 135 13.95 10.07 -5.47
N TRP A 136 15.12 10.17 -4.83
CA TRP A 136 16.11 9.09 -4.86
C TRP A 136 15.67 7.87 -4.06
N SER A 137 15.07 8.04 -2.89
CA SER A 137 14.65 6.94 -2.02
C SER A 137 13.53 6.09 -2.60
N LEU A 138 12.65 6.68 -3.42
CA LEU A 138 11.51 5.99 -4.01
C LEU A 138 11.71 5.63 -5.48
N ARG A 139 12.85 6.05 -6.07
CA ARG A 139 13.14 5.78 -7.48
C ARG A 139 13.27 4.29 -7.71
N GLY A 140 12.55 3.78 -8.71
CA GLY A 140 12.60 2.36 -9.07
C GLY A 140 11.94 1.41 -8.06
N VAL A 141 11.22 1.93 -7.07
CA VAL A 141 10.37 1.11 -6.21
C VAL A 141 9.10 0.77 -6.99
N LEU A 142 8.95 -0.50 -7.38
CA LEU A 142 7.83 -1.00 -8.19
C LEU A 142 7.54 -0.08 -9.40
N PRO A 143 8.44 -0.03 -10.40
CA PRO A 143 8.19 0.73 -11.62
C PRO A 143 7.13 0.00 -12.45
N LEU A 144 6.03 0.69 -12.75
CA LEU A 144 4.93 0.15 -13.56
C LEU A 144 4.87 0.87 -14.90
N THR A 145 4.85 0.09 -15.97
CA THR A 145 4.70 0.56 -17.35
C THR A 145 3.24 0.55 -17.78
N PRO A 146 2.86 1.19 -18.90
CA PRO A 146 1.51 1.07 -19.44
C PRO A 146 1.10 -0.38 -19.70
N ALA A 147 2.03 -1.23 -20.14
CA ALA A 147 1.78 -2.65 -20.35
C ALA A 147 1.46 -3.40 -19.04
N ASP A 148 2.13 -3.04 -17.93
CA ASP A 148 1.83 -3.62 -16.61
C ASP A 148 0.46 -3.17 -16.12
N LEU A 149 0.11 -1.89 -16.36
CA LEU A 149 -1.21 -1.37 -16.03
C LEU A 149 -2.32 -2.12 -16.77
N GLU A 150 -2.17 -2.32 -18.09
CA GLU A 150 -3.12 -3.11 -18.88
C GLU A 150 -3.20 -4.57 -18.40
N ARG A 151 -2.04 -5.22 -18.20
CA ARG A 151 -1.95 -6.62 -17.77
C ARG A 151 -2.66 -6.88 -16.44
N HIS A 152 -2.55 -5.94 -15.52
CA HIS A 152 -3.06 -6.06 -14.16
C HIS A 152 -4.34 -5.24 -13.92
N SER A 153 -4.92 -4.65 -14.98
CA SER A 153 -6.10 -3.77 -14.90
C SER A 153 -5.94 -2.64 -13.87
N LEU A 154 -4.74 -2.07 -13.78
CA LEU A 154 -4.42 -1.01 -12.84
C LEU A 154 -4.77 0.37 -13.42
N PRO A 155 -5.15 1.32 -12.55
CA PRO A 155 -5.47 2.69 -12.97
C PRO A 155 -4.22 3.51 -13.34
N ASP A 156 -4.38 4.49 -14.23
CA ASP A 156 -3.29 5.34 -14.76
C ASP A 156 -2.38 5.98 -13.69
N ARG A 157 -2.93 6.28 -12.51
CA ARG A 157 -2.13 6.84 -11.40
C ARG A 157 -1.04 5.90 -10.89
N CYS A 158 -1.11 4.60 -11.19
CA CYS A 158 -0.11 3.62 -10.78
C CYS A 158 1.15 3.68 -11.64
N LEU A 159 1.09 4.32 -12.81
CA LEU A 159 2.19 4.47 -13.75
C LEU A 159 3.43 5.09 -13.08
N GLY A 160 4.60 4.58 -13.45
CA GLY A 160 5.88 5.05 -12.92
C GLY A 160 6.28 4.31 -11.65
N ASP A 161 7.17 4.90 -10.86
CA ASP A 161 7.63 4.34 -9.59
C ASP A 161 6.87 4.90 -8.38
N ALA A 162 7.26 4.49 -7.17
CA ALA A 162 6.60 4.94 -5.96
C ALA A 162 6.70 6.46 -5.72
N TYR A 163 7.67 7.16 -6.31
CA TYR A 163 7.75 8.62 -6.24
C TYR A 163 6.67 9.26 -7.11
N ASP A 164 6.49 8.76 -8.33
CA ASP A 164 5.44 9.24 -9.24
C ASP A 164 4.04 9.01 -8.63
N ARG A 165 3.83 7.83 -8.03
CA ARG A 165 2.60 7.51 -7.27
C ARG A 165 2.41 8.40 -6.04
N LEU A 166 3.47 8.69 -5.28
CA LEU A 166 3.41 9.63 -4.16
C LEU A 166 2.96 11.02 -4.63
N LEU A 167 3.52 11.52 -5.73
CA LEU A 167 3.15 12.83 -6.27
C LEU A 167 1.68 12.85 -6.71
N SER A 168 1.25 11.84 -7.46
CA SER A 168 -0.14 11.66 -7.88
C SER A 168 -1.10 11.61 -6.69
N LEU A 169 -0.75 10.87 -5.62
CA LEU A 169 -1.55 10.76 -4.41
C LEU A 169 -1.72 12.12 -3.71
N VAL A 170 -0.64 12.90 -3.59
CA VAL A 170 -0.71 14.26 -3.03
C VAL A 170 -1.57 15.17 -3.90
N GLU A 171 -1.47 15.10 -5.23
CA GLU A 171 -2.30 15.89 -6.14
C GLU A 171 -3.79 15.55 -6.02
N ARG A 172 -4.14 14.27 -5.86
CA ARG A 172 -5.53 13.85 -5.61
C ARG A 172 -6.07 14.39 -4.29
N VAL A 173 -5.27 14.34 -3.22
CA VAL A 173 -5.65 14.99 -1.95
C VAL A 173 -5.86 16.49 -2.15
N ARG A 174 -5.00 17.20 -2.90
CA ARG A 174 -5.20 18.63 -3.19
C ARG A 174 -6.49 18.89 -3.94
N ALA A 175 -6.78 18.10 -4.98
CA ALA A 175 -7.98 18.25 -5.80
C ALA A 175 -9.24 18.19 -4.91
N GLU A 176 -9.35 17.16 -4.08
CA GLU A 176 -10.53 16.96 -3.23
C GLU A 176 -10.66 17.99 -2.11
N VAL A 177 -9.55 18.39 -1.51
CA VAL A 177 -9.55 19.44 -0.49
C VAL A 177 -9.92 20.81 -1.08
N ASN A 178 -9.72 21.00 -2.38
CA ASN A 178 -10.19 22.17 -3.13
C ASN A 178 -11.62 22.01 -3.67
N GLY A 179 -12.31 20.91 -3.35
CA GLY A 179 -13.68 20.66 -3.79
C GLY A 179 -13.79 20.19 -5.25
N ALA A 180 -12.68 19.85 -5.91
CA ALA A 180 -12.74 19.11 -7.15
C ALA A 180 -13.23 17.70 -6.81
N ASN A 181 -14.46 17.38 -7.19
CA ASN A 181 -14.95 16.02 -7.18
C ASN A 181 -14.24 15.30 -8.33
N PRO A 182 -13.32 14.35 -8.09
CA PRO A 182 -12.76 13.56 -9.19
C PRO A 182 -13.97 12.87 -9.83
N GLY A 183 -14.29 13.22 -11.08
CA GLY A 183 -15.49 12.76 -11.77
C GLY A 183 -15.54 11.27 -12.08
N ALA A 184 -14.71 10.46 -11.43
CA ALA A 184 -14.68 9.01 -11.62
C ALA A 184 -15.55 8.32 -10.55
N PRO A 185 -16.34 7.31 -10.94
CA PRO A 185 -17.05 6.48 -9.97
C PRO A 185 -16.05 5.86 -8.99
N VAL A 186 -16.39 5.91 -7.71
CA VAL A 186 -15.59 5.56 -6.51
C VAL A 186 -15.00 4.13 -6.51
N GLY A 187 -15.27 3.31 -7.54
CA GLY A 187 -14.75 1.94 -7.71
C GLY A 187 -13.81 1.70 -8.89
N THR A 188 -13.67 2.63 -9.86
CA THR A 188 -12.78 2.43 -11.03
C THR A 188 -11.37 3.00 -10.79
N GLU A 189 -11.19 3.74 -9.70
CA GLU A 189 -9.93 4.37 -9.32
C GLU A 189 -9.30 3.75 -8.07
N ARG A 190 -9.44 2.45 -7.80
CA ARG A 190 -8.75 1.80 -6.66
C ARG A 190 -8.02 0.54 -7.11
N VAL A 191 -6.94 0.23 -6.42
CA VAL A 191 -6.12 -0.95 -6.72
C VAL A 191 -6.65 -2.11 -5.88
N PRO A 192 -7.13 -3.19 -6.51
CA PRO A 192 -7.61 -4.34 -5.77
C PRO A 192 -6.42 -5.03 -5.09
N TRP A 193 -6.62 -5.58 -3.90
CA TRP A 193 -5.53 -6.13 -3.10
C TRP A 193 -5.00 -7.47 -3.62
N ASP A 194 -5.80 -8.21 -4.38
CA ASP A 194 -5.50 -9.52 -4.97
C ASP A 194 -4.42 -9.44 -6.08
N VAL A 195 -4.18 -8.25 -6.62
CA VAL A 195 -3.10 -8.00 -7.57
C VAL A 195 -1.73 -7.92 -6.90
N VAL A 196 -1.68 -7.58 -5.60
CA VAL A 196 -0.44 -7.29 -4.87
C VAL A 196 0.60 -8.42 -4.98
N PRO A 197 0.24 -9.71 -4.81
CA PRO A 197 1.20 -10.82 -4.98
C PRO A 197 1.94 -10.78 -6.31
N HIS A 198 1.22 -10.52 -7.41
CA HIS A 198 1.80 -10.46 -8.75
C HIS A 198 2.76 -9.28 -8.94
N LEU A 199 2.55 -8.19 -8.21
CA LEU A 199 3.37 -6.97 -8.30
C LEU A 199 4.65 -7.06 -7.45
N VAL A 200 4.63 -7.85 -6.37
CA VAL A 200 5.72 -7.88 -5.39
C VAL A 200 6.71 -9.03 -5.62
N THR A 201 6.35 -10.03 -6.41
CA THR A 201 7.28 -11.08 -6.83
C THR A 201 8.46 -10.48 -7.61
N GLY A 202 9.67 -10.89 -7.22
CA GLY A 202 10.94 -10.37 -7.72
C GLY A 202 11.44 -9.12 -6.99
N LEU A 203 10.71 -8.59 -6.01
CA LEU A 203 11.17 -7.46 -5.19
C LEU A 203 11.87 -7.93 -3.92
N GLU A 204 12.83 -7.12 -3.46
CA GLU A 204 13.42 -7.26 -2.13
C GLU A 204 12.38 -6.95 -1.04
N ILE A 205 12.44 -7.66 0.09
CA ILE A 205 11.49 -7.54 1.21
C ILE A 205 11.37 -6.11 1.76
N GLY A 206 12.46 -5.34 1.75
CA GLY A 206 12.44 -3.91 2.12
C GLY A 206 11.63 -3.07 1.13
N THR A 207 11.74 -3.39 -0.16
CA THR A 207 11.03 -2.72 -1.26
C THR A 207 9.55 -3.07 -1.27
N VAL A 208 9.17 -4.30 -0.90
CA VAL A 208 7.76 -4.75 -0.83
C VAL A 208 6.91 -3.79 0.01
N ARG A 209 7.40 -3.38 1.19
CA ARG A 209 6.64 -2.49 2.09
C ARG A 209 6.39 -1.12 1.45
N LEU A 210 7.40 -0.56 0.78
CA LEU A 210 7.28 0.71 0.07
C LEU A 210 6.36 0.60 -1.15
N ALA A 211 6.48 -0.51 -1.89
CA ALA A 211 5.65 -0.82 -3.04
C ALA A 211 4.17 -0.87 -2.63
N VAL A 212 3.82 -1.70 -1.64
CA VAL A 212 2.45 -1.84 -1.11
C VAL A 212 1.90 -0.51 -0.60
N ALA A 213 2.68 0.24 0.19
CA ALA A 213 2.25 1.55 0.70
C ALA A 213 2.03 2.60 -0.40
N SER A 214 2.65 2.44 -1.58
CA SER A 214 2.51 3.36 -2.71
C SER A 214 1.28 3.10 -3.60
N LEU A 215 0.61 1.96 -3.46
CA LEU A 215 -0.43 1.52 -4.39
C LEU A 215 -1.81 2.16 -4.18
N ASP A 216 -2.05 2.82 -3.03
CA ASP A 216 -3.38 3.36 -2.69
C ASP A 216 -4.47 2.28 -2.80
N LEU A 217 -4.25 1.16 -2.09
CA LEU A 217 -5.10 -0.02 -2.13
C LEU A 217 -6.52 0.29 -1.64
N ASP A 218 -7.46 -0.52 -2.12
CA ASP A 218 -8.81 -0.54 -1.57
C ASP A 218 -8.80 -0.78 -0.05
N PRO A 219 -9.50 0.05 0.74
CA PRO A 219 -9.69 -0.21 2.16
C PRO A 219 -10.48 -1.50 2.32
N PHE A 220 -9.99 -2.35 3.21
CA PHE A 220 -10.64 -3.61 3.54
C PHE A 220 -11.98 -3.32 4.24
N PRO A 221 -13.02 -4.14 3.99
CA PRO A 221 -14.29 -3.98 4.67
C PRO A 221 -14.05 -4.13 6.18
N ALA A 222 -14.35 -3.07 6.94
CA ALA A 222 -14.29 -3.15 8.40
C ALA A 222 -15.36 -4.13 8.90
N VAL A 223 -14.99 -4.95 9.88
CA VAL A 223 -15.90 -5.82 10.61
C VAL A 223 -17.01 -4.96 11.22
N HIS A 224 -18.28 -5.35 11.04
CA HIS A 224 -19.39 -4.72 11.75
C HIS A 224 -19.13 -4.86 13.26
N GLU A 225 -19.26 -3.77 14.02
CA GLU A 225 -19.40 -3.87 15.47
C GLU A 225 -20.56 -4.83 15.76
N VAL A 226 -20.26 -5.95 16.41
CA VAL A 226 -21.29 -6.81 16.98
C VAL A 226 -21.89 -6.01 18.13
N GLY A 227 -23.01 -5.34 17.87
CA GLY A 227 -23.80 -4.71 18.91
C GLY A 227 -24.21 -5.77 19.92
N HIS A 228 -23.61 -5.76 21.10
CA HIS A 228 -24.12 -6.49 22.24
C HIS A 228 -25.46 -5.85 22.62
N ALA A 229 -26.54 -6.61 22.41
CA ALA A 229 -27.89 -6.28 22.86
C ALA A 229 -28.03 -6.32 24.38
#